data_AF-A0A2V5WXB5-F1
#
_entry.id   AF-A0A2V5WXB5-F1
#
_cell.length_a   1.000
_cell.length_b   1.000
_cell.length_c   1.000
_cell.angle_alpha   90.00
_cell.angle_beta   90.00
_cell.angle_gamma   90.00
#
_symmetry.space_group_name_H-M   'P 1'
#
loop_
_entity.id
_entity.type
_entity.pdbx_description
1 polymer ?
#
loop_
_entity_poly.entity_id
_entity_poly.type
_entity_poly.pdbx_seq_one_letter_code
_entity_poly.pdbx_strand_id
1 'polypeptide(L)' 'LENPQLNRIVVNGEQVPSDLLRWKYRSRRLQDYLDDYRNIHGIGTIEVRDAKLILRSRTE' A
#
# COMPACT_ATOMS: atom_id res chain seq x y z
N LEU A 1 14.58 9.79 -1.65
CA LEU A 1 13.26 10.45 -1.54
C LEU A 1 12.80 10.29 -0.10
N GLU A 2 12.57 11.39 0.62
CA GLU A 2 12.11 11.34 2.03
C GLU A 2 10.76 10.64 2.20
N ASN A 3 9.97 10.48 1.13
CA ASN A 3 8.72 9.76 1.17
C ASN A 3 8.46 8.91 -0.11
N PRO A 4 8.91 7.65 -0.18
CA PRO A 4 8.73 6.81 -1.36
C PRO A 4 7.25 6.41 -1.52
N GLN A 5 6.70 6.76 -2.69
CA GLN A 5 5.31 6.44 -3.05
C GLN A 5 5.06 4.93 -3.00
N LEU A 6 3.86 4.54 -2.56
CA LEU A 6 3.41 3.16 -2.69
C LEU A 6 3.36 2.82 -4.17
N ASN A 7 4.26 1.97 -4.63
CA ASN A 7 4.36 1.58 -6.04
C ASN A 7 3.83 0.16 -6.29
N ARG A 8 3.49 -0.59 -5.22
CA ARG A 8 3.15 -2.01 -5.32
C ARG A 8 2.21 -2.45 -4.21
N ILE A 9 1.05 -2.96 -4.60
CA ILE A 9 0.15 -3.76 -3.77
C ILE A 9 0.08 -5.16 -4.39
N VAL A 10 0.13 -6.19 -3.55
CA VAL A 10 0.01 -7.58 -3.98
C VAL A 10 -1.21 -8.21 -3.29
N VAL A 11 -2.09 -8.84 -4.06
CA VAL A 11 -3.25 -9.59 -3.57
C VAL A 11 -3.11 -11.03 -4.04
N ASN A 12 -3.11 -11.98 -3.10
CA ASN A 12 -2.96 -13.41 -3.40
C ASN A 12 -1.73 -13.75 -4.27
N GLY A 13 -0.63 -13.02 -4.11
CA GLY A 13 0.59 -13.20 -4.90
C GLY A 13 0.59 -12.46 -6.25
N GLU A 14 -0.52 -11.87 -6.66
CA GLU A 14 -0.64 -11.11 -7.90
C GLU A 14 -0.53 -9.60 -7.64
N GLN A 15 0.26 -8.91 -8.46
CA GLN A 15 0.31 -7.45 -8.38
C GLN A 15 -0.97 -6.87 -8.94
N VAL A 16 -1.63 -6.03 -8.15
CA VAL A 16 -2.83 -5.34 -8.61
C VAL A 16 -2.46 -4.23 -9.62
N PRO A 17 -3.39 -3.87 -10.52
CA PRO A 17 -3.19 -2.77 -11.46
C PRO A 17 -2.73 -1.48 -10.76
N SER A 18 -1.75 -0.78 -11.35
CA SER A 18 -1.13 0.41 -10.75
C SER A 18 -2.09 1.61 -10.66
N ASP A 19 -3.15 1.62 -11.46
CA ASP A 19 -4.24 2.58 -11.41
C ASP A 19 -5.23 2.33 -10.27
N LEU A 20 -5.21 1.17 -9.63
CA LEU A 20 -6.02 0.88 -8.43
C LEU A 20 -5.72 1.89 -7.32
N LEU A 21 -4.47 2.30 -7.17
CA LEU A 21 -4.07 3.33 -6.19
C LEU A 21 -4.77 4.67 -6.42
N ARG A 22 -5.17 4.94 -7.67
CA ARG A 22 -5.89 6.15 -8.07
C ARG A 22 -7.40 6.03 -7.88
N TRP A 23 -7.93 4.83 -7.61
CA TRP A 23 -9.36 4.65 -7.34
C TRP A 23 -9.77 5.46 -6.13
N LYS A 24 -10.93 6.11 -6.24
CA LYS A 24 -11.52 6.86 -5.14
C LYS A 24 -12.43 5.94 -4.34
N TYR A 25 -12.13 5.80 -3.07
CA TYR A 25 -13.10 5.31 -2.09
C TYR A 25 -13.63 6.52 -1.33
N ARG A 26 -14.94 6.76 -1.44
CA ARG A 26 -15.55 8.05 -1.06
C ARG A 26 -14.86 9.20 -1.81
N SER A 27 -14.39 10.21 -1.11
CA SER A 27 -13.75 11.41 -1.70
C SER A 27 -12.22 11.35 -1.70
N ARG A 28 -11.61 10.22 -1.32
CA ARG A 28 -10.15 10.06 -1.16
C ARG A 28 -9.62 8.94 -2.04
N ARG A 29 -8.39 9.07 -2.54
CA ARG A 29 -7.76 8.00 -3.30
C ARG A 29 -7.32 6.90 -2.35
N LEU A 30 -7.29 5.66 -2.82
CA LEU A 30 -6.84 4.53 -2.03
C LEU A 30 -5.41 4.75 -1.51
N GLN A 31 -4.52 5.34 -2.34
CA GLN A 31 -3.16 5.71 -1.92
C GLN A 31 -3.13 6.64 -0.70
N ASP A 32 -4.06 7.58 -0.58
CA ASP A 32 -4.03 8.60 0.49
C ASP A 32 -4.28 7.93 1.86
N TYR A 33 -5.16 6.92 1.90
CA TYR A 33 -5.40 6.13 3.11
C TYR A 33 -4.19 5.28 3.52
N LEU A 34 -3.44 4.78 2.54
CA LEU A 34 -2.30 3.90 2.77
C LEU A 34 -1.04 4.69 3.13
N ASP A 35 -0.83 5.87 2.53
CA ASP A 35 0.32 6.73 2.81
C ASP A 35 0.29 7.24 4.26
N ASP A 36 -0.88 7.66 4.77
CA ASP A 36 -1.06 8.05 6.17
C ASP A 36 -0.61 6.93 7.12
N TYR A 37 -1.05 5.70 6.86
CA TYR A 37 -0.73 4.54 7.69
C TYR A 37 0.76 4.13 7.59
N ARG A 38 1.36 4.19 6.39
CA ARG A 38 2.77 3.84 6.18
C ARG A 38 3.72 4.82 6.86
N ASN A 39 3.41 6.13 6.82
CA ASN A 39 4.27 7.15 7.40
C ASN A 39 4.37 7.03 8.92
N ILE A 40 3.27 6.67 9.58
CA ILE A 40 3.24 6.45 11.04
C ILE A 40 4.02 5.19 11.42
N HIS A 41 4.01 4.16 10.58
CA HIS A 41 4.50 2.82 10.93
C HIS A 41 5.75 2.34 10.18
N GLY A 42 6.34 3.16 9.30
CA GLY A 42 7.56 2.81 8.55
C GLY A 42 7.40 1.63 7.58
N ILE A 43 6.20 1.45 7.02
CA ILE A 43 5.87 0.26 6.20
C ILE A 43 6.35 0.44 4.75
N GLY A 44 7.10 -0.53 4.24
CA GLY A 44 7.55 -0.59 2.85
C GLY A 44 6.52 -1.20 1.91
N THR A 45 5.93 -2.34 2.29
CA THR A 45 5.07 -3.16 1.43
C THR A 45 3.80 -3.59 2.15
N ILE A 46 2.68 -3.62 1.40
CA ILE A 46 1.38 -4.12 1.85
C ILE A 46 0.97 -5.28 0.95
N GLU A 47 0.69 -6.43 1.55
CA GLU A 47 0.26 -7.66 0.87
C GLU A 47 -1.03 -8.17 1.54
N VAL A 48 -2.04 -8.51 0.73
CA VAL A 48 -3.26 -9.19 1.19
C VAL A 48 -3.20 -10.63 0.71
N ARG A 49 -3.17 -11.58 1.63
CA ARG A 49 -3.04 -13.00 1.30
C ARG A 49 -3.72 -13.85 2.37
N ASP A 50 -4.43 -14.90 1.98
CA ASP A 50 -5.04 -15.87 2.90
C ASP A 50 -5.91 -15.21 3.99
N ALA A 51 -6.72 -14.21 3.60
CA ALA A 51 -7.54 -13.36 4.47
C ALA A 51 -6.74 -12.57 5.55
N LYS A 52 -5.43 -12.43 5.38
CA LYS A 52 -4.53 -11.68 6.26
C LYS A 52 -3.95 -10.46 5.54
N LEU A 53 -3.66 -9.44 6.33
CA LEU A 53 -2.87 -8.29 5.91
C LEU A 53 -1.43 -8.48 6.39
N ILE A 54 -0.49 -8.57 5.44
CA ILE A 54 0.94 -8.72 5.70
C ILE A 54 1.60 -7.37 5.42
N LEU A 55 2.19 -6.79 6.47
CA LEU A 55 2.89 -5.52 6.43
C LEU A 55 4.37 -5.79 6.61
N ARG A 56 5.20 -5.29 5.70
CA ARG A 56 6.66 -5.42 5.80
C ARG A 56 7.27 -4.05 6.06
N SER A 57 8.06 -3.96 7.12
CA SER A 57 8.84 -2.75 7.42
C SER A 57 9.80 -2.44 6.27
N ARG A 58 10.18 -1.18 6.17
CA ARG A 58 11.29 -0.78 5.31
C ARG A 58 12.58 -1.30 5.95
N THR A 59 13.16 -2.38 5.43
CA THR A 59 14.60 -2.61 5.60
C THR A 59 15.31 -1.57 4.75
N GLU A 60 16.21 -0.80 5.36
CA GLU A 60 17.05 0.20 4.68
C GLU A 60 17.72 -0.34 3.41
#